data_AF-A0A645CNJ2-F1
#
_entry.id   AF-A0A645CNJ2-F1
#
_cell.length_a   1.000
_cell.length_b   1.000
_cell.length_c   1.000
_cell.angle_alpha   90.00
_cell.angle_beta   90.00
_cell.angle_gamma   90.00
#
_symmetry.space_group_name_H-M   'P 1'
#
loop_
_entity.id
_entity.type
_entity.pdbx_description
1 polymer ?
#
loop_
_entity_poly.entity_id
_entity_poly.type
_entity_poly.pdbx_seq_one_letter_code
_entity_poly.pdbx_strand_id
1 'polypeptide(L)'
;MLKQLWATLLDIVYPPKCPGCRAGVDAQGSWCQACLANVFAVREINVYQHRLKHLDACYAVCEYTGGVKRLIHDMKFRQSKKYAQYLEWLLEYSAVRPRLADVDIVMPVPLHSERLSERGYNQTELIFAG
;
A
#
# COMPACT_ATOMS: atom_id res chain seq x y z
N MET A 1 24.86 7.11 10.67
CA MET A 1 24.67 7.73 12.01
C MET A 1 23.77 8.95 11.98
N LEU A 2 24.10 10.05 11.25
CA LEU A 2 23.28 11.28 11.28
C LEU A 2 21.81 11.09 10.85
N LYS A 3 21.57 10.29 9.80
CA LYS A 3 20.21 9.97 9.31
C LYS A 3 19.36 9.19 10.33
N GLN A 4 19.98 8.27 11.07
CA GLN A 4 19.28 7.47 12.08
C GLN A 4 18.91 8.33 13.28
N LEU A 5 19.84 9.17 13.76
CA LEU A 5 19.56 10.12 14.85
C LEU A 5 18.43 11.09 14.48
N TRP A 6 18.41 11.56 13.22
CA TRP A 6 17.34 12.41 12.72
C TRP A 6 15.99 11.70 12.67
N ALA A 7 15.95 10.45 12.19
CA ALA A 7 14.72 9.65 12.17
C ALA A 7 14.19 9.41 13.58
N THR A 8 15.05 9.04 14.54
CA THR A 8 14.65 8.84 15.93
C THR A 8 14.10 10.13 16.57
N LEU A 9 14.71 11.28 16.27
CA LEU A 9 14.21 12.58 16.75
C LEU A 9 12.85 12.93 16.14
N LEU A 10 12.67 12.63 14.85
CA LEU A 10 11.37 12.79 14.19
C LEU A 10 10.31 11.87 14.79
N ASP A 11 10.64 10.64 15.17
CA ASP A 11 9.69 9.72 15.82
C ASP A 11 9.27 10.17 17.23
N ILE A 12 10.06 11.02 17.90
CA ILE A 12 9.64 11.64 19.16
C ILE A 12 8.56 12.68 18.91
N VAL A 13 8.73 13.52 17.88
CA VAL A 13 7.79 14.61 17.54
C VAL A 13 6.56 14.08 16.78
N TYR A 14 6.76 13.07 15.94
CA TYR A 14 5.78 12.44 15.07
C TYR A 14 5.77 10.94 15.28
N PRO A 15 5.27 10.46 16.45
CA PRO A 15 5.32 9.04 16.77
C PRO A 15 4.61 8.20 15.72
N PRO A 16 5.21 7.08 15.28
CA PRO A 16 4.61 6.19 14.28
C PRO A 16 3.26 5.67 14.76
N LYS A 17 2.23 5.81 13.91
CA LYS A 17 0.85 5.41 14.21
C LYS A 17 0.29 4.48 13.14
N CYS A 18 -0.48 3.50 13.59
CA CYS A 18 -1.27 2.62 12.73
C CYS A 18 -2.25 3.45 11.88
N PRO A 19 -2.32 3.23 10.55
CA PRO A 19 -3.20 3.97 9.67
C PRO A 19 -4.67 3.60 9.83
N GLY A 20 -5.00 2.53 10.57
CA GLY A 20 -6.38 2.14 10.90
C GLY A 20 -6.87 2.83 12.17
N CYS A 21 -6.37 2.40 13.33
CA CYS A 21 -6.83 2.82 14.67
C CYS A 21 -6.03 3.94 15.32
N ARG A 22 -4.90 4.37 14.73
CA ARG A 22 -3.97 5.35 15.31
C ARG A 22 -3.28 4.93 16.62
N ALA A 23 -3.25 3.63 16.95
CA ALA A 23 -2.37 3.12 18.01
C ALA A 23 -0.90 3.32 17.63
N GLY A 24 -0.01 3.35 18.63
CA GLY A 24 1.44 3.34 18.39
C GLY A 24 1.89 2.04 17.71
N VAL A 25 2.85 2.15 16.80
CA VAL A 25 3.46 1.01 16.08
C VAL A 25 4.98 1.20 16.01
N ASP A 26 5.72 0.16 15.63
CA ASP A 26 7.18 0.15 15.78
C ASP A 26 7.94 0.98 14.75
N ALA A 27 7.30 1.31 13.63
CA ALA A 27 7.93 2.02 12.51
C ALA A 27 6.92 2.86 11.73
N GLN A 28 7.39 3.93 11.10
CA GLN A 28 6.57 4.68 10.16
C GLN A 28 6.07 3.76 9.03
N GLY A 29 4.82 3.94 8.63
CA GLY A 29 4.21 3.11 7.58
C GLY A 29 3.70 1.74 8.01
N SER A 30 3.94 1.30 9.26
CA SER A 30 3.47 -0.02 9.70
C SER A 30 2.04 -0.05 10.22
N TRP A 31 1.50 -1.27 10.33
CA TRP A 31 0.16 -1.55 10.83
C TRP A 31 0.24 -2.26 12.19
N CYS A 32 -0.72 -1.99 13.06
CA CYS A 32 -0.89 -2.82 14.25
C CYS A 32 -1.58 -4.15 13.88
N GLN A 33 -1.26 -5.22 14.61
CA GLN A 33 -1.78 -6.58 14.37
C GLN A 33 -3.31 -6.64 14.32
N ALA A 34 -4.00 -5.91 15.20
CA ALA A 34 -5.45 -5.89 15.25
C ALA A 34 -6.08 -5.28 13.98
N CYS A 35 -5.57 -4.15 13.48
CA CYS A 35 -6.06 -3.59 12.22
C CYS A 35 -5.66 -4.47 11.04
N LEU A 36 -4.48 -5.07 11.09
CA LEU A 36 -3.99 -5.95 10.04
C LEU A 36 -4.90 -7.17 9.84
N ALA A 37 -5.24 -7.86 10.92
CA ALA A 37 -6.12 -9.02 10.91
C ALA A 37 -7.52 -8.73 10.32
N ASN A 38 -7.96 -7.47 10.35
CA ASN A 38 -9.26 -7.07 9.80
C ASN A 38 -9.21 -6.67 8.33
N VAL A 39 -8.02 -6.35 7.79
CA VAL A 39 -7.89 -5.87 6.39
C VAL A 39 -7.20 -6.89 5.50
N PHE A 40 -6.30 -7.71 6.03
CA PHE A 40 -5.64 -8.76 5.28
C PHE A 40 -6.63 -9.86 4.89
N ALA A 41 -6.72 -10.08 3.57
CA ALA A 41 -7.59 -11.09 2.98
C ALA A 41 -6.97 -11.54 1.66
N VAL A 42 -5.73 -12.01 1.75
CA VAL A 42 -4.94 -12.42 0.58
C VAL A 42 -5.64 -13.60 -0.08
N ARG A 43 -6.09 -13.40 -1.31
CA ARG A 43 -6.70 -14.43 -2.14
C ARG A 43 -6.22 -14.33 -3.57
N GLU A 44 -5.99 -15.49 -4.16
CA GLU A 44 -5.85 -15.61 -5.61
C GLU A 44 -7.25 -15.67 -6.23
N ILE A 45 -7.50 -14.78 -7.17
CA ILE A 45 -8.74 -14.74 -7.94
C ILE A 45 -8.64 -15.78 -9.05
N ASN A 46 -9.66 -16.63 -9.16
CA ASN A 46 -9.71 -17.65 -10.20
C ASN A 46 -9.90 -17.01 -11.59
N VAL A 47 -8.80 -16.79 -12.31
CA VAL A 47 -8.79 -16.15 -13.62
C VAL A 47 -9.59 -16.92 -14.67
N TYR A 48 -9.66 -18.25 -14.57
CA TYR A 48 -10.43 -19.11 -15.48
C TYR A 48 -11.93 -18.92 -15.28
N GLN A 49 -12.39 -18.95 -14.03
CA GLN A 49 -13.80 -18.72 -13.68
C GLN A 49 -14.27 -17.35 -14.16
N HIS A 50 -13.41 -16.34 -14.08
CA HIS A 50 -13.71 -14.96 -14.48
C HIS A 50 -13.39 -14.65 -15.95
N ARG A 51 -12.99 -15.65 -16.76
CA ARG A 51 -12.65 -15.49 -18.19
C ARG A 51 -11.59 -14.42 -18.46
N LEU A 52 -10.64 -14.24 -17.55
CA LEU A 52 -9.53 -13.28 -17.65
C LEU A 52 -8.40 -13.87 -18.51
N LYS A 53 -8.62 -13.94 -19.83
CA LYS A 53 -7.78 -14.70 -20.80
C LYS A 53 -6.33 -14.21 -20.94
N HIS A 54 -6.01 -13.03 -20.42
CA HIS A 54 -4.71 -12.38 -20.59
C HIS A 54 -3.93 -12.23 -19.27
N LEU A 55 -4.38 -12.91 -18.21
CA LEU A 55 -3.74 -12.88 -16.90
C LEU A 55 -3.40 -14.30 -16.46
N ASP A 56 -2.14 -14.54 -16.10
CA ASP A 56 -1.70 -15.81 -15.52
C ASP A 56 -2.21 -15.95 -14.08
N ALA A 57 -2.27 -14.84 -13.34
CA ALA A 57 -2.77 -14.78 -11.97
C ALA A 57 -3.34 -13.40 -11.64
N CYS A 58 -4.19 -13.34 -10.62
CA CYS A 58 -4.74 -12.09 -10.08
C CYS A 58 -4.87 -12.22 -8.57
N TYR A 59 -4.38 -11.25 -7.82
CA TYR A 59 -4.37 -11.29 -6.35
C TYR A 59 -5.13 -10.11 -5.76
N ALA A 60 -6.00 -10.40 -4.80
CA ALA A 60 -6.53 -9.39 -3.89
C ALA A 60 -5.80 -9.55 -2.55
N VAL A 61 -5.02 -8.53 -2.15
CA VAL A 61 -4.19 -8.57 -0.93
C VAL A 61 -5.01 -8.23 0.32
N CYS A 62 -5.93 -7.28 0.19
CA CYS A 62 -6.71 -6.74 1.29
C CYS A 62 -8.18 -6.58 0.92
N GLU A 63 -9.04 -6.59 1.92
CA GLU A 63 -10.40 -6.09 1.80
C GLU A 63 -10.41 -4.56 1.69
N TYR A 64 -11.29 -4.02 0.84
CA TYR A 64 -11.46 -2.57 0.66
C TYR A 64 -12.32 -1.96 1.78
N THR A 65 -11.82 -2.04 3.01
CA THR A 65 -12.52 -1.60 4.23
C THR A 65 -11.58 -0.82 5.14
N GLY A 66 -12.14 -0.21 6.20
CA GLY A 66 -11.40 0.41 7.29
C GLY A 66 -10.25 1.33 6.84
N GLY A 67 -9.05 1.06 7.37
CA GLY A 67 -7.83 1.82 7.08
C GLY A 67 -7.47 1.79 5.58
N VAL A 68 -7.61 0.65 4.91
CA VAL A 68 -7.24 0.49 3.49
C VAL A 68 -8.10 1.38 2.61
N LYS A 69 -9.42 1.37 2.82
CA LYS A 69 -10.37 2.24 2.10
C LYS A 69 -10.00 3.71 2.26
N ARG A 70 -9.70 4.15 3.49
CA ARG A 70 -9.31 5.54 3.77
C ARG A 70 -8.00 5.92 3.09
N LEU A 71 -6.97 5.08 3.21
CA LEU A 71 -5.65 5.33 2.60
C LEU A 71 -5.77 5.48 1.08
N ILE A 72 -6.43 4.54 0.40
CA ILE A 72 -6.64 4.58 -1.05
C ILE A 72 -7.45 5.80 -1.45
N HIS A 73 -8.50 6.15 -0.69
CA HIS A 73 -9.31 7.33 -0.95
C HIS A 73 -8.48 8.62 -0.82
N ASP A 74 -7.74 8.79 0.27
CA ASP A 74 -6.94 9.99 0.49
C ASP A 74 -5.78 10.11 -0.52
N MET A 75 -5.22 8.99 -0.98
CA MET A 75 -4.30 9.00 -2.12
C MET A 75 -5.01 9.43 -3.43
N LYS A 76 -6.22 8.92 -3.68
CA LYS A 76 -6.95 9.24 -4.91
C LYS A 76 -7.42 10.70 -5.00
N PHE A 77 -7.78 11.30 -3.86
CA PHE A 77 -8.56 12.55 -3.84
C PHE A 77 -7.99 13.65 -2.94
N ARG A 78 -7.04 13.34 -2.06
CA ARG A 78 -6.39 14.34 -1.16
C ARG A 78 -4.89 14.45 -1.38
N GLN A 79 -4.40 13.95 -2.52
CA GLN A 79 -2.99 13.98 -2.92
C GLN A 79 -2.02 13.49 -1.83
N SER A 80 -2.48 12.60 -0.94
CA SER A 80 -1.72 12.22 0.25
C SER A 80 -0.69 11.13 -0.04
N LYS A 81 0.41 11.50 -0.71
CA LYS A 81 1.51 10.61 -1.14
C LYS A 81 2.10 9.79 0.01
N LYS A 82 2.17 10.39 1.21
CA LYS A 82 2.64 9.75 2.44
C LYS A 82 1.91 8.46 2.80
N TYR A 83 0.74 8.19 2.21
CA TYR A 83 -0.02 6.97 2.47
C TYR A 83 0.45 5.77 1.65
N ALA A 84 1.29 5.98 0.63
CA ALA A 84 1.86 4.90 -0.17
C ALA A 84 2.64 3.88 0.66
N GLN A 85 3.48 4.35 1.61
CA GLN A 85 4.27 3.49 2.50
C GLN A 85 3.42 2.47 3.28
N TYR A 86 2.17 2.82 3.63
CA TYR A 86 1.30 1.88 4.36
C TYR A 86 0.74 0.80 3.44
N LEU A 87 0.60 1.07 2.15
CA LEU A 87 0.18 0.08 1.15
C LEU A 87 1.37 -0.78 0.70
N GLU A 88 2.54 -0.18 0.56
CA GLU A 88 3.82 -0.88 0.37
C GLU A 88 4.06 -1.89 1.49
N TRP A 89 3.88 -1.48 2.75
CA TRP A 89 3.96 -2.36 3.91
C TRP A 89 3.01 -3.57 3.77
N LEU A 90 1.76 -3.35 3.32
CA LEU A 90 0.81 -4.45 3.12
C LEU A 90 1.31 -5.44 2.07
N LEU A 91 1.98 -4.98 1.01
CA LEU A 91 2.56 -5.86 0.00
C LEU A 91 3.74 -6.64 0.57
N GLU A 92 4.66 -5.96 1.27
CA GLU A 92 5.87 -6.55 1.84
C GLU A 92 5.58 -7.66 2.85
N TYR A 93 4.54 -7.49 3.67
CA TYR A 93 4.18 -8.43 4.74
C TYR A 93 3.03 -9.38 4.39
N SER A 94 2.52 -9.35 3.16
CA SER A 94 1.49 -10.28 2.71
C SER A 94 2.07 -11.56 2.12
N ALA A 95 1.25 -12.60 2.06
CA ALA A 95 1.62 -13.87 1.42
C ALA A 95 1.89 -13.75 -0.09
N VAL A 96 1.63 -12.59 -0.72
CA VAL A 96 1.99 -12.34 -2.12
C VAL A 96 3.46 -11.97 -2.31
N ARG A 97 4.17 -11.58 -1.23
CA ARG A 97 5.55 -11.09 -1.31
C ARG A 97 6.53 -12.02 -2.04
N PRO A 98 6.50 -13.35 -1.86
CA PRO A 98 7.36 -14.25 -2.62
C PRO A 98 7.10 -14.16 -4.13
N ARG A 99 5.85 -13.99 -4.56
CA ARG A 99 5.50 -13.83 -5.98
C ARG A 99 6.00 -12.50 -6.55
N LEU A 100 6.04 -11.45 -5.73
CA LEU A 100 6.61 -10.16 -6.13
C LEU A 100 8.14 -10.18 -6.22
N ALA A 101 8.81 -11.13 -5.57
CA ALA A 101 10.26 -11.24 -5.62
C ALA A 101 10.80 -11.61 -7.01
N ASP A 102 9.99 -12.32 -7.80
CA ASP A 102 10.35 -12.78 -9.15
C ASP A 102 9.87 -11.82 -10.26
N VAL A 103 9.39 -10.62 -9.91
CA VAL A 103 8.85 -9.65 -10.87
C VAL A 103 9.98 -8.76 -11.39
N ASP A 104 10.23 -8.81 -12.70
CA ASP A 104 11.21 -7.94 -13.37
C ASP A 104 10.71 -6.50 -13.55
N ILE A 105 9.41 -6.33 -13.83
CA ILE A 105 8.80 -5.04 -14.20
C ILE A 105 7.42 -4.90 -13.56
N VAL A 106 7.19 -3.75 -12.93
CA VAL A 106 5.86 -3.31 -12.49
C VAL A 106 5.32 -2.28 -13.47
N MET A 107 4.21 -2.58 -14.12
CA MET A 107 3.53 -1.65 -15.04
C MET A 107 2.30 -1.04 -14.36
N PRO A 108 2.27 0.27 -14.09
CA PRO A 108 1.09 0.91 -13.53
C PRO A 108 -0.04 0.97 -14.57
N VAL A 109 -1.28 0.82 -14.14
CA VAL A 109 -2.44 1.08 -15.02
C VAL A 109 -2.46 2.57 -15.36
N PRO A 110 -2.47 2.95 -16.66
CA PRO A 110 -2.46 4.35 -17.06
C PRO A 110 -3.65 5.13 -16.49
N LEU A 111 -3.39 6.36 -16.05
CA LEU A 111 -4.43 7.30 -15.66
C LEU A 111 -4.71 8.25 -16.83
N HIS A 112 -5.97 8.68 -16.95
CA HIS A 112 -6.34 9.78 -17.84
C HIS A 112 -5.52 11.04 -17.48
N SER A 113 -5.12 11.82 -18.48
CA SER A 113 -4.27 13.01 -18.31
C SER A 113 -4.84 14.00 -17.29
N GLU A 114 -6.15 14.25 -17.33
CA GLU A 114 -6.84 15.12 -16.35
C GLU A 114 -6.69 14.58 -14.92
N ARG A 115 -6.95 13.28 -14.71
CA ARG A 115 -6.80 12.66 -13.38
C ARG A 115 -5.36 12.67 -12.90
N LEU A 116 -4.40 12.50 -13.80
CA LEU A 116 -2.98 12.59 -13.48
C LEU A 116 -2.60 14.02 -13.09
N SER A 117 -3.11 15.03 -13.80
CA SER A 117 -2.90 16.45 -13.50
C SER A 117 -3.54 16.84 -12.16
N GLU A 118 -4.78 16.41 -11.89
CA GLU A 118 -5.49 16.66 -10.64
C GLU A 118 -4.81 16.01 -9.44
N ARG A 119 -4.34 14.77 -9.60
CA ARG A 119 -3.75 13.98 -8.51
C ARG A 119 -2.25 14.24 -8.34
N GLY A 120 -1.54 14.54 -9.42
CA GLY A 120 -0.11 14.76 -9.48
C GLY A 120 0.75 13.48 -9.41
N TYR A 121 0.14 12.29 -9.51
CA TYR A 121 0.85 11.00 -9.48
C TYR A 121 -0.05 9.81 -9.87
N ASN A 122 0.57 8.71 -10.29
CA ASN A 122 -0.04 7.38 -10.30
C ASN A 122 0.17 6.68 -8.94
N GLN A 123 -0.86 6.08 -8.35
CA GLN A 123 -0.73 5.38 -7.07
C GLN A 123 0.25 4.22 -7.14
N THR A 124 0.16 3.42 -8.20
CA THR A 124 0.97 2.22 -8.34
C THR A 124 2.45 2.60 -8.43
N GLU A 125 2.78 3.68 -9.15
CA GLU A 125 4.15 4.20 -9.20
C GLU A 125 4.65 4.55 -7.80
N LEU A 126 3.86 5.23 -6.96
CA LEU A 126 4.29 5.57 -5.60
C LEU A 126 4.42 4.37 -4.68
N ILE A 127 3.55 3.35 -4.83
CA ILE A 127 3.56 2.15 -3.98
C ILE A 127 4.80 1.29 -4.27
N PHE A 128 5.28 1.30 -5.52
CA PHE A 128 6.43 0.52 -5.98
C PHE A 128 7.68 1.38 -6.27
N ALA A 129 7.75 2.61 -5.72
CA ALA A 129 8.89 3.51 -5.89
C ALA A 129 10.04 3.26 -4.89
N GLY A 130 9.83 2.38 -3.90
CA GLY A 130 10.75 2.07 -2.80
C GLY A 130 11.87 1.11 -3.18
#